data_AF-A0A7C5G185-F1
#
_entry.id   AF-A0A7C5G185-F1
#
_cell.length_a   1.000
_cell.length_b   1.000
_cell.length_c   1.000
_cell.angle_alpha   90.00
_cell.angle_beta   90.00
_cell.angle_gamma   90.00
#
_symmetry.space_group_name_H-M   'P 1'
#
loop_
_entity.id
_entity.type
_entity.pdbx_description
1 polymer ?
#
loop_
_entity_poly.entity_id
_entity_poly.type
_entity_poly.pdbx_seq_one_letter_code
_entity_poly.pdbx_strand_id
1 'polypeptide(L)' 'MWCITVDVQTVEEDHQVTIRDRDTMQQIRMPIEGVKGYLREKLEEE' A
#
# COMPACT_ATOMS: atom_id res chain seq x y z
N MET A 1 -4.14 -10.34 6.15
CA MET A 1 -3.11 -10.55 5.09
C MET A 1 -3.14 -9.39 4.12
N TRP A 2 -1.98 -8.77 3.87
CA TRP A 2 -1.87 -7.52 3.12
C TRP A 2 -1.25 -7.77 1.75
N CYS A 3 -1.85 -7.20 0.69
CA CYS A 3 -1.35 -7.30 -0.67
C CYS A 3 -0.94 -5.90 -1.17
N ILE A 4 0.25 -5.78 -1.75
CA ILE A 4 0.74 -4.53 -2.34
C ILE A 4 0.84 -4.75 -3.84
N THR A 5 0.15 -3.92 -4.61
CA THR A 5 0.20 -3.90 -6.06
C THR A 5 1.08 -2.75 -6.50
N VAL A 6 2.16 -3.10 -7.21
CA VAL A 6 3.09 -2.18 -7.86
C VAL A 6 2.95 -2.41 -9.36
N ASP A 7 2.42 -1.43 -10.06
CA ASP A 7 2.23 -1.47 -11.51
C ASP A 7 3.30 -0.64 -12.24
N VAL A 8 3.37 -0.74 -13.56
CA VAL A 8 4.41 -0.05 -14.34
C VAL A 8 4.23 1.48 -14.30
N GLN A 9 3.00 1.98 -14.17
CA GLN A 9 2.74 3.43 -14.00
C GLN A 9 3.26 3.94 -12.65
N THR A 10 3.30 3.08 -11.63
CA THR A 10 3.94 3.39 -10.35
C THR A 10 5.42 3.69 -10.52
N VAL A 11 6.10 2.98 -11.42
CA VAL A 11 7.54 3.08 -11.65
C VAL A 11 7.88 4.23 -12.60
N GLU A 12 7.04 4.50 -13.59
CA GLU A 12 7.33 5.48 -14.64
C GLU A 12 6.83 6.91 -14.35
N GLU A 13 5.71 7.10 -13.62
CA GLU A 13 5.07 8.43 -13.55
C GLU A 13 4.69 8.90 -12.12
N ASP A 14 4.13 8.03 -11.28
CA ASP A 14 3.40 8.49 -10.08
C ASP A 14 4.05 8.15 -8.73
N HIS A 15 4.97 7.18 -8.66
CA HIS A 15 5.50 6.63 -7.39
C HIS A 15 4.40 6.25 -6.38
N GLN A 16 3.18 5.94 -6.84
CA GLN A 16 2.04 5.56 -6.02
C GLN A 16 1.76 4.06 -6.14
N VAL A 17 1.74 3.36 -5.01
CA VAL A 17 1.37 1.93 -4.96
C VAL A 17 -0.07 1.79 -4.48
N THR A 18 -0.68 0.65 -4.82
CA THR A 18 -2.01 0.30 -4.29
C THR A 18 -1.87 -0.78 -3.23
N ILE A 19 -2.34 -0.51 -2.02
CA ILE A 19 -2.39 -1.47 -0.91
C ILE A 19 -3.82 -1.99 -0.82
N ARG A 20 -3.95 -3.32 -0.82
CA ARG A 20 -5.20 -4.02 -0.63
C ARG A 20 -5.15 -4.85 0.64
N ASP A 21 -6.12 -4.63 1.50
CA ASP A 21 -6.35 -5.43 2.69
C ASP A 21 -7.31 -6.58 2.34
N ARG A 22 -6.89 -7.82 2.63
CA ARG A 22 -7.69 -9.02 2.35
C ARG A 22 -8.87 -9.15 3.31
N ASP A 23 -8.69 -8.74 4.55
CA ASP A 23 -9.64 -8.94 5.64
C ASP A 23 -10.77 -7.89 5.57
N THR A 24 -10.43 -6.64 5.23
CA THR A 24 -11.42 -5.56 5.08
C THR A 24 -11.92 -5.35 3.64
N MET A 25 -11.30 -6.00 2.65
CA MET A 25 -11.50 -5.77 1.21
C MET A 25 -11.23 -4.33 0.75
N GLN A 26 -10.58 -3.51 1.57
CA GLN A 26 -10.27 -2.12 1.23
C GLN A 26 -9.08 -2.02 0.28
N GLN A 27 -9.11 -1.02 -0.61
CA GLN A 27 -8.04 -0.69 -1.54
C GLN A 27 -7.70 0.79 -1.38
N ILE A 28 -6.44 1.10 -1.10
CA ILE A 28 -5.94 2.45 -0.90
C ILE A 28 -4.75 2.65 -1.84
N ARG A 29 -4.82 3.70 -2.67
CA ARG A 29 -3.69 4.16 -3.47
C ARG A 29 -2.97 5.25 -2.69
N MET A 30 -1.67 5.06 -2.45
CA MET A 30 -0.88 6.03 -1.70
C MET A 30 0.57 6.11 -2.22
N PRO A 31 1.27 7.22 -1.99
CA PRO A 31 2.67 7.37 -2.39
C PRO A 31 3.56 6.38 -1.66
N ILE A 32 4.59 5.86 -2.34
CA ILE A 32 5.51 4.84 -1.82
C ILE A 32 6.23 5.26 -0.53
N GLU A 33 6.47 6.57 -0.36
CA GLU A 33 7.10 7.12 0.84
C GLU A 33 6.25 6.90 2.10
N GLY A 34 4.92 6.97 1.97
CA GLY A 34 3.99 6.80 3.09
C GLY A 34 3.65 5.34 3.39
N VAL A 35 3.91 4.42 2.47
CA VAL A 35 3.55 2.99 2.57
C VAL A 35 4.19 2.34 3.79
N LYS A 36 5.46 2.65 4.03
CA LYS A 36 6.23 2.04 5.12
C LYS A 36 5.67 2.43 6.49
N GLY A 37 5.22 3.67 6.65
CA GLY A 37 4.55 4.14 7.87
C GLY A 37 3.18 3.50 8.04
N TYR A 38 2.39 3.47 6.96
CA TYR A 38 1.04 2.88 6.97
C TYR A 38 1.04 1.38 7.31
N LEU A 39 1.91 0.60 6.68
CA LEU A 39 2.07 -0.82 7.01
C LEU A 39 2.57 -1.01 8.44
N ARG A 40 3.48 -0.15 8.90
CA ARG A 40 4.02 -0.25 10.25
C ARG A 40 2.97 0.03 11.31
N GLU A 41 2.18 1.10 11.17
CA GLU A 41 1.05 1.39 12.07
C GLU A 41 0.07 0.21 12.11
N LYS A 42 -0.25 -0.35 10.95
CA LYS A 42 -1.25 -1.43 10.83
C LYS A 42 -0.75 -2.80 11.27
N LEU A 43 0.56 -3.03 11.27
CA LEU A 43 1.19 -4.27 11.74
C LEU A 43 1.69 -4.17 13.20
N GLU A 44 2.01 -2.98 13.71
CA GLU A 44 2.40 -2.75 15.12
C GLU A 44 1.18 -2.62 16.05
N GLU A 45 -0.05 -2.43 15.53
CA GLU A 45 -1.28 -2.51 16.32
C GLU A 45 -1.72 -3.96 16.69
N GLU A 46 -0.91 -4.99 16.36
CA GLU A 46 -1.09 -6.38 16.86
C GLU A 46 -0.19 -6.72 18.07
#